data_AF-A0A968N7N3-F1
#
_entry.id   AF-A0A968N7N3-F1
#
_cell.length_a   1.000
_cell.length_b   1.000
_cell.length_c   1.000
_cell.angle_alpha   90.00
_cell.angle_beta   90.00
_cell.angle_gamma   90.00
#
_symmetry.space_group_name_H-M   'P 1'
#
loop_
_entity.id
_entity.type
_entity.pdbx_description
1 polymer ?
#
loop_
_entity_poly.entity_id
_entity_poly.type
_entity_poly.pdbx_seq_one_letter_code
_entity_poly.pdbx_strand_id
1 'polypeptide(L)'
;MTAFNTSDIPSDIDTMEKLAVWVAEVMLHLNGETRIQDDGRNFDIVAQGGVYQGSVAGDPDQTPWYHVIRLNLPLLRDYRSYDEIWDAAQEISTESIPSSMKTA
;
A
#
# COMPACT_ATOMS: atom_id res chain seq x y z
N MET A 1 4.41 -12.15 0.83
CA MET A 1 3.52 -11.06 1.26
C MET A 1 3.26 -11.11 2.75
N THR A 2 3.01 -9.97 3.42
CA THR A 2 2.38 -10.00 4.76
C THR A 2 1.16 -10.90 4.69
N ALA A 3 1.22 -12.07 5.33
CA ALA A 3 0.20 -13.07 5.18
C ALA A 3 -1.10 -12.56 5.81
N PHE A 4 -2.19 -12.61 5.05
CA PHE A 4 -3.51 -12.29 5.53
C PHE A 4 -4.50 -13.35 5.04
N ASN A 5 -5.56 -13.58 5.83
CA ASN A 5 -6.70 -14.35 5.37
C ASN A 5 -7.70 -13.38 4.75
N THR A 6 -8.45 -13.80 3.72
CA THR A 6 -9.53 -12.97 3.16
C THR A 6 -10.54 -12.50 4.20
N SER A 7 -10.74 -13.26 5.29
CA SER A 7 -11.56 -12.87 6.44
C SER A 7 -10.98 -11.72 7.30
N ASP A 8 -9.71 -11.37 7.12
CA ASP A 8 -9.07 -10.24 7.79
C ASP A 8 -9.40 -8.90 7.11
N ILE A 9 -9.91 -8.91 5.88
CA ILE A 9 -10.36 -7.70 5.17
C ILE A 9 -11.70 -7.25 5.78
N PRO A 10 -11.81 -6.00 6.28
CA PRO A 10 -13.09 -5.42 6.70
C PRO A 10 -14.20 -5.60 5.66
N SER A 11 -15.41 -5.96 6.12
CA SER A 11 -16.53 -6.31 5.23
C SER A 11 -17.07 -5.14 4.40
N ASP A 12 -16.77 -3.90 4.79
CA ASP A 12 -17.13 -2.67 4.08
C ASP A 12 -16.15 -2.31 2.95
N ILE A 13 -15.06 -3.06 2.81
CA ILE A 13 -14.13 -3.00 1.67
C ILE A 13 -14.67 -3.89 0.55
N ASP A 14 -15.47 -3.27 -0.30
CA ASP A 14 -16.19 -3.90 -1.41
C ASP A 14 -15.75 -3.38 -2.78
N THR A 15 -14.76 -2.48 -2.84
CA THR A 15 -14.19 -1.95 -4.08
C THR A 15 -12.66 -2.04 -4.11
N MET A 16 -12.09 -1.98 -5.32
CA MET A 16 -10.64 -2.01 -5.51
C MET A 16 -9.96 -0.78 -4.91
N GLU A 17 -10.62 0.38 -4.94
CA GLU A 17 -10.10 1.62 -4.35
C GLU A 17 -10.03 1.51 -2.83
N LYS A 18 -11.09 1.01 -2.19
CA LYS A 18 -11.09 0.76 -0.74
C LYS A 18 -10.03 -0.28 -0.36
N LEU A 19 -9.89 -1.34 -1.16
CA LEU A 19 -8.88 -2.38 -0.92
C LEU A 19 -7.47 -1.81 -1.05
N ALA A 20 -7.20 -0.98 -2.06
CA ALA A 20 -5.90 -0.35 -2.26
C ALA A 20 -5.51 0.55 -1.08
N VAL A 21 -6.45 1.37 -0.58
CA VAL A 21 -6.23 2.22 0.60
C VAL A 21 -5.96 1.36 1.84
N TRP A 22 -6.77 0.32 2.08
CA TRP A 22 -6.57 -0.55 3.24
C TRP A 22 -5.24 -1.30 3.20
N VAL A 23 -4.87 -1.86 2.05
CA VAL A 23 -3.57 -2.53 1.87
C VAL A 23 -2.43 -1.55 2.16
N ALA A 24 -2.52 -0.32 1.66
CA ALA A 24 -1.49 0.69 1.89
C ALA A 24 -1.33 1.04 3.37
N GLU A 25 -2.44 1.26 4.08
CA GLU A 25 -2.45 1.58 5.51
C GLU A 25 -1.93 0.42 6.38
N VAL A 26 -2.34 -0.81 6.09
CA VAL A 26 -1.79 -2.01 6.76
C VAL A 26 -0.28 -2.11 6.55
N MET A 27 0.18 -1.90 5.32
CA MET A 27 1.61 -1.99 4.99
C MET A 27 2.42 -0.84 5.61
N LEU A 28 1.87 0.37 5.67
CA LEU A 28 2.47 1.52 6.34
C LEU A 28 2.59 1.27 7.84
N HIS A 29 1.53 0.74 8.46
CA HIS A 29 1.51 0.47 9.90
C HIS A 29 2.53 -0.58 10.31
N LEU A 30 2.62 -1.69 9.56
CA LEU A 30 3.50 -2.81 9.89
C LEU A 30 4.98 -2.53 9.56
N ASN A 31 5.25 -1.74 8.52
CA ASN A 31 6.62 -1.59 8.01
C ASN A 31 7.21 -0.19 8.24
N GLY A 32 6.41 0.75 8.74
CA GLY A 32 6.80 2.14 8.99
C GLY A 32 7.18 2.91 7.72
N GLU A 33 7.44 4.21 7.87
CA GLU A 33 8.08 5.02 6.83
C GLU A 33 9.52 4.54 6.63
N THR A 34 9.68 3.60 5.72
CA THR A 34 10.99 3.22 5.24
C THR A 34 11.46 4.27 4.22
N ARG A 35 12.75 4.57 4.29
CA ARG A 35 13.35 5.86 3.92
C ARG A 35 13.04 6.30 2.48
N ILE A 36 12.90 7.61 2.31
CA ILE A 36 12.72 8.25 1.01
C ILE A 36 13.92 7.92 0.12
N GLN A 37 13.64 7.51 -1.12
CA GLN A 37 14.64 7.32 -2.17
C GLN A 37 15.44 8.62 -2.38
N ASP A 38 16.69 8.66 -1.94
CA ASP A 38 17.57 9.85 -2.07
C ASP A 38 18.50 9.75 -3.30
N ASP A 39 18.75 8.55 -3.83
CA ASP A 39 19.42 8.36 -5.11
C ASP A 39 18.90 7.11 -5.86
N GLY A 40 18.91 7.14 -7.19
CA GLY A 40 18.36 6.07 -8.03
C GLY A 40 19.14 4.75 -8.03
N ARG A 41 19.93 4.46 -6.98
CA ARG A 41 20.83 3.30 -6.92
C ARG A 41 20.52 2.34 -5.77
N ASN A 42 19.92 2.83 -4.68
CA ASN A 42 19.43 2.00 -3.59
C ASN A 42 17.93 2.22 -3.41
N PHE A 43 17.16 1.13 -3.52
CA PHE A 43 15.75 1.14 -3.16
C PHE A 43 15.63 0.57 -1.76
N ASP A 44 15.26 1.42 -0.80
CA ASP A 44 14.68 0.90 0.41
C ASP A 44 13.29 0.33 0.06
N ILE A 45 12.88 -0.73 0.76
CA ILE A 45 11.48 -1.13 0.82
C ILE A 45 10.74 0.13 1.28
N VAL A 46 9.60 0.50 0.70
CA VAL A 46 8.87 1.71 1.10
C VAL A 46 7.39 1.43 1.12
N ALA A 47 6.75 1.66 2.26
CA ALA A 47 5.33 1.90 2.35
C ALA A 47 5.12 3.35 2.81
N GLN A 48 4.55 4.18 1.96
CA GLN A 48 4.22 5.58 2.24
C GLN A 48 2.77 5.84 1.83
N GLY A 49 2.04 6.56 2.67
CA GLY A 49 0.64 6.89 2.47
C GLY A 49 0.33 8.24 3.12
N GLY A 50 -0.53 9.03 2.49
CA GLY A 50 -0.94 10.31 3.04
C GLY A 50 -2.19 10.86 2.39
N VAL A 51 -2.94 11.63 3.16
CA VAL A 51 -4.12 12.35 2.66
C VAL A 51 -3.68 13.74 2.21
N TYR A 52 -3.91 14.02 0.93
CA TYR A 52 -3.55 15.28 0.31
C TYR A 52 -4.79 15.93 -0.27
N GLN A 53 -4.92 17.23 -0.05
CA GLN A 53 -5.90 18.03 -0.75
C GLN A 53 -5.35 18.34 -2.14
N GLY A 54 -6.11 18.04 -3.19
CA GLY A 54 -5.74 18.43 -4.54
C GLY A 54 -5.74 19.95 -4.71
N SER A 55 -5.42 20.45 -5.89
CA SER A 55 -5.85 21.79 -6.29
C SER A 55 -6.54 21.64 -7.62
N VAL A 56 -7.86 21.79 -7.66
CA VAL A 56 -8.56 21.90 -8.94
C VAL A 56 -8.43 23.35 -9.36
N ALA A 57 -7.82 23.59 -10.52
CA ALA A 57 -7.74 24.93 -11.07
C ALA A 57 -9.17 25.44 -11.32
N GLY A 58 -9.65 26.35 -10.47
CA GLY A 58 -10.89 27.11 -10.72
C GLY A 58 -11.96 27.06 -9.63
N ASP A 59 -11.87 26.20 -8.62
CA ASP A 59 -12.85 26.20 -7.51
C ASP A 59 -12.21 25.76 -6.17
N PRO A 60 -11.88 26.71 -5.27
CA PRO A 60 -11.30 26.38 -3.96
C PRO A 60 -12.27 25.64 -3.04
N ASP A 61 -13.58 25.74 -3.25
CA ASP A 61 -14.62 25.12 -2.41
C ASP A 61 -14.94 23.67 -2.84
N GLN A 62 -14.48 23.24 -4.02
CA GLN A 62 -14.64 21.88 -4.55
C GLN A 62 -13.34 21.10 -4.61
N THR A 63 -12.43 21.36 -3.68
CA THR A 63 -11.11 20.74 -3.73
C THR A 63 -11.18 19.29 -3.22
N PRO A 64 -10.99 18.27 -4.08
CA PRO A 64 -11.10 16.87 -3.69
C PRO A 64 -9.92 16.45 -2.80
N TRP A 65 -10.21 15.52 -1.89
CA TRP A 65 -9.21 14.85 -1.07
C TRP A 65 -8.76 13.57 -1.76
N TYR A 66 -7.46 13.33 -1.77
CA TYR A 66 -6.84 12.15 -2.33
C TYR A 66 -6.06 11.42 -1.26
N HIS A 67 -6.08 10.09 -1.33
CA HIS A 67 -5.15 9.25 -0.59
C HIS A 67 -4.03 8.86 -1.56
N VAL A 68 -2.83 9.40 -1.36
CA VAL A 68 -1.67 9.14 -2.23
C VAL A 68 -0.82 8.06 -1.60
N ILE A 69 -0.58 6.99 -2.35
CA ILE A 69 0.10 5.79 -1.90
C ILE A 69 1.37 5.57 -2.72
N ARG A 70 2.46 5.18 -2.06
CA ARG A 70 3.66 4.65 -2.70
C ARG A 70 4.08 3.35 -2.03
N LEU A 71 4.11 2.27 -2.81
CA LEU A 71 4.56 0.95 -2.39
C LEU A 71 5.73 0.50 -3.25
N ASN A 72 6.88 0.22 -2.62
CA ASN A 72 8.01 -0.47 -3.23
C ASN A 72 8.05 -1.90 -2.68
N LEU A 73 7.51 -2.85 -3.46
CA LEU A 73 7.46 -4.26 -3.06
C LEU A 73 8.65 -5.03 -3.65
N PRO A 74 9.39 -5.83 -2.86
CA PRO A 74 10.44 -6.67 -3.38
C PRO A 74 9.86 -7.74 -4.31
N LEU A 75 10.49 -7.93 -5.47
CA LEU A 75 10.14 -8.99 -6.43
C LEU A 75 11.27 -10.01 -6.55
N LEU A 76 10.96 -11.24 -6.92
CA LEU A 76 11.96 -12.23 -7.31
C LEU A 76 12.70 -11.79 -8.57
N ARG A 77 13.99 -12.17 -8.69
CA ARG A 77 14.86 -11.72 -9.79
C ARG A 77 14.32 -12.09 -11.17
N ASP A 78 13.67 -13.23 -11.24
CA ASP A 78 13.08 -13.83 -12.43
C ASP A 78 11.60 -13.48 -12.62
N TYR A 79 11.11 -12.39 -12.01
CA TYR A 79 9.70 -11.96 -12.04
C TYR A 79 9.04 -11.97 -13.43
N ARG A 80 9.83 -11.76 -14.49
CA ARG A 80 9.34 -11.78 -15.90
C ARG A 80 8.96 -13.17 -16.40
N SER A 81 9.32 -14.22 -15.65
CA SER A 81 9.05 -15.62 -16.00
C SER A 81 7.75 -16.14 -15.36
N TYR A 82 7.11 -15.33 -14.51
CA TYR A 82 5.82 -15.63 -13.91
C TYR A 82 4.70 -15.14 -14.83
N ASP A 83 3.60 -15.90 -14.89
CA ASP A 83 2.42 -15.51 -15.67
C ASP A 83 1.78 -14.25 -15.09
N GLU A 84 1.79 -14.12 -13.76
CA GLU A 84 1.24 -12.99 -13.04
C GLU A 84 2.29 -12.34 -12.13
N ILE A 85 2.37 -11.00 -12.16
CA ILE A 85 3.44 -10.28 -11.45
C ILE A 85 3.36 -10.44 -9.92
N TRP A 86 2.16 -10.67 -9.37
CA TRP A 86 1.98 -10.85 -7.94
C TRP A 86 2.56 -12.18 -7.43
N ASP A 87 2.71 -13.20 -8.29
CA ASP A 87 3.33 -14.47 -7.91
C ASP A 87 4.85 -14.30 -7.66
N ALA A 88 5.45 -13.26 -8.22
CA ALA A 88 6.85 -12.90 -7.99
C ALA A 88 7.05 -11.98 -6.77
N ALA A 89 5.97 -11.50 -6.12
CA ALA A 89 6.06 -10.55 -5.01
C ALA A 89 6.46 -11.22 -3.69
N GLN A 90 7.47 -10.66 -3.02
CA GLN A 90 8.05 -11.22 -1.81
C GLN A 90 7.43 -10.64 -0.52
N GLU A 91 7.64 -11.34 0.59
CA GLU A 91 7.30 -10.88 1.95
C GLU A 91 8.11 -9.66 2.34
N ILE A 92 7.43 -8.64 2.89
CA ILE A 92 8.09 -7.52 3.56
C ILE A 92 8.15 -7.76 5.08
N SER A 93 7.05 -8.24 5.67
CA SER A 93 6.95 -8.55 7.09
C SER A 93 6.15 -9.83 7.33
N THR A 94 6.49 -10.53 8.40
CA THR A 94 5.75 -11.69 8.92
C THR A 94 4.83 -11.32 10.09
N GLU A 95 4.73 -10.03 10.44
CA GLU A 95 3.87 -9.55 11.51
C GLU A 95 2.39 -9.70 11.13
N SER A 96 1.56 -10.05 12.12
CA SER A 96 0.12 -10.15 11.92
C SER A 96 -0.52 -8.78 11.77
N ILE A 97 -1.48 -8.65 10.86
CA ILE A 97 -2.32 -7.44 10.76
C ILE A 97 -2.95 -7.13 12.13
N PRO A 98 -2.87 -5.88 12.63
CA PRO A 98 -3.48 -5.48 13.90
C PRO A 98 -4.99 -5.69 13.88
N SER A 99 -5.58 -6.10 15.02
CA SER A 99 -7.02 -6.33 15.11
C SER A 99 -7.86 -5.09 14.79
N SER A 100 -7.38 -3.90 15.11
CA SER A 100 -8.04 -2.62 14.82
C SER A 100 -8.18 -2.33 13.33
N MET A 101 -7.40 -2.99 12.48
CA MET A 101 -7.46 -2.83 11.02
C MET A 101 -8.28 -3.92 10.33
N LYS A 102 -8.81 -4.90 11.09
CA LYS A 102 -9.65 -6.00 10.59
C LYS A 102 -11.14 -5.76 10.80
N THR A 103 -11.51 -4.70 11.51
CA THR A 103 -12.88 -4.38 11.91
C THR A 103 -13.35 -3.10 11.24
N ALA A 104 -14.57 -3.13 10.68
CA ALA A 104 -15.28 -1.96 10.17
C ALA A 104 -15.76 -1.04 11.31
#